data_AF-A0A821GKJ7-F1
#
_entry.id   AF-A0A821GKJ7-F1
#
_cell.length_a   1.000
_cell.length_b   1.000
_cell.length_c   1.000
_cell.angle_alpha   90.00
_cell.angle_beta   90.00
_cell.angle_gamma   90.00
#
_symmetry.space_group_name_H-M   'P 1'
#
loop_
_entity.id
_entity.type
_entity.pdbx_description
1 polymer ?
#
loop_
_entity_poly.entity_id
_entity_poly.type
_entity_poly.pdbx_seq_one_letter_code
_entity_poly.pdbx_strand_id
1 'polypeptide(L)'
;VMNDEANTHYFAMLDQLIEGHQFIENRLGNITVRSGWANDPFGYSPTMAYLLQRSGIQYMAIHRVHYHIKKALAKEKNLEFLWQQTWDRTLSTRIFTHLLPFNAYDIPHTCGPDPKICCQFDFLRGRQSYKNCPWGINPVIIDEKNIQERAELLLDQYRKKAQLYRTSALFIPLGDDFRFRTIEEAKLQFDNYDKLFTYINQQIHWNTHIQYGTLSDYFAQVLQEKSLTEFPSYAGDFFTYADRADHYWSGYFTSRAFFKRMNRIAESHLSQFVKLGEEIPGTNEWGYNAENLLTIEDVQHDEDDKGDAVIQE
;
A
#
# COMPACT_ATOMS: atom_id res chain seq x y z
N VAL A 1 12.56 -1.84 -0.45
CA VAL A 1 11.62 -1.43 -1.54
C VAL A 1 10.20 -1.87 -1.21
N MET A 2 9.22 -1.59 -2.08
CA MET A 2 7.99 -2.40 -2.15
C MET A 2 8.23 -3.48 -3.19
N ASN A 3 8.50 -4.71 -2.74
CA ASN A 3 8.97 -5.76 -3.64
C ASN A 3 7.84 -6.39 -4.47
N ASP A 4 8.19 -6.97 -5.63
CA ASP A 4 7.28 -7.91 -6.30
C ASP A 4 6.99 -9.12 -5.38
N GLU A 5 5.79 -9.66 -5.48
CA GLU A 5 5.36 -10.81 -4.68
C GLU A 5 5.22 -12.10 -5.49
N ALA A 6 5.36 -12.04 -6.83
CA ALA A 6 5.28 -13.23 -7.68
C ALA A 6 6.65 -13.83 -8.01
N ASN A 7 7.59 -13.02 -8.46
CA ASN A 7 8.88 -13.49 -8.98
C ASN A 7 10.01 -13.37 -7.96
N THR A 8 9.83 -12.64 -6.88
CA THR A 8 10.89 -12.46 -5.88
C THR A 8 11.04 -13.73 -5.03
N HIS A 9 12.29 -14.17 -4.80
CA HIS A 9 12.54 -15.28 -3.88
C HIS A 9 12.43 -14.80 -2.43
N TYR A 10 11.94 -15.65 -1.52
CA TYR A 10 11.74 -15.26 -0.11
C TYR A 10 13.04 -14.77 0.56
N PHE A 11 14.21 -15.24 0.10
CA PHE A 11 15.51 -14.73 0.56
C PHE A 11 15.62 -13.23 0.30
N ALA A 12 15.41 -12.80 -0.95
CA ALA A 12 15.47 -11.40 -1.33
C ALA A 12 14.35 -10.56 -0.69
N MET A 13 13.14 -11.13 -0.51
CA MET A 13 12.06 -10.46 0.24
C MET A 13 12.47 -10.12 1.67
N LEU A 14 13.15 -11.06 2.35
CA LEU A 14 13.62 -10.89 3.72
C LEU A 14 14.82 -9.95 3.80
N ASP A 15 15.76 -10.09 2.88
CA ASP A 15 16.99 -9.30 2.82
C ASP A 15 16.68 -7.80 2.71
N GLN A 16 15.89 -7.39 1.71
CA GLN A 16 15.47 -5.99 1.55
C GLN A 16 14.63 -5.46 2.73
N LEU A 17 13.90 -6.35 3.43
CA LEU A 17 13.12 -5.99 4.61
C LEU A 17 14.05 -5.70 5.80
N ILE A 18 15.09 -6.51 5.98
CA ILE A 18 16.12 -6.32 6.99
C ILE A 18 16.85 -5.00 6.76
N GLU A 19 17.32 -4.75 5.54
CA GLU A 19 18.05 -3.53 5.18
C GLU A 19 17.23 -2.26 5.46
N GLY A 20 15.97 -2.23 5.02
CA GLY A 20 15.07 -1.12 5.29
C GLY A 20 14.82 -0.89 6.79
N HIS A 21 14.63 -1.96 7.55
CA HIS A 21 14.38 -1.87 9.00
C HIS A 21 15.63 -1.47 9.80
N GLN A 22 16.80 -2.00 9.43
CA GLN A 22 18.08 -1.61 10.04
C GLN A 22 18.40 -0.15 9.74
N PHE A 23 18.12 0.33 8.52
CA PHE A 23 18.26 1.75 8.20
C PHE A 23 17.38 2.61 9.12
N ILE A 24 16.10 2.26 9.28
CA ILE A 24 15.17 2.98 10.16
C ILE A 24 15.70 2.98 11.60
N GLU A 25 16.09 1.83 12.13
CA GLU A 25 16.62 1.70 13.50
C GLU A 25 17.87 2.57 13.71
N ASN A 26 18.82 2.50 12.77
CA ASN A 26 20.11 3.17 12.88
C ASN A 26 20.02 4.69 12.65
N ARG A 27 19.07 5.17 11.84
CA ARG A 27 18.99 6.58 11.42
C ARG A 27 17.87 7.36 12.08
N LEU A 28 16.73 6.72 12.31
CA LEU A 28 15.52 7.36 12.84
C LEU A 28 15.29 7.02 14.33
N GLY A 29 16.15 6.17 14.91
CA GLY A 29 16.07 5.72 16.29
C GLY A 29 15.14 4.52 16.46
N ASN A 30 14.69 4.29 17.70
CA ASN A 30 13.91 3.11 18.07
C ASN A 30 12.43 3.20 17.63
N ILE A 31 12.20 3.33 16.32
CA ILE A 31 10.87 3.32 15.70
C ILE A 31 10.52 1.88 15.34
N THR A 32 9.46 1.36 15.95
CA THR A 32 8.92 0.04 15.58
C THR A 32 7.90 0.18 14.45
N VAL A 33 8.23 -0.34 13.26
CA VAL A 33 7.27 -0.47 12.15
C VAL A 33 6.23 -1.53 12.51
N ARG A 34 4.95 -1.14 12.57
CA ARG A 34 3.84 -2.04 12.93
C ARG A 34 2.94 -2.45 11.78
N SER A 35 3.01 -1.71 10.67
CA SER A 35 2.07 -1.81 9.56
C SER A 35 2.83 -1.88 8.24
N GLY A 36 2.63 -2.95 7.47
CA GLY A 36 3.08 -3.06 6.09
C GLY A 36 2.14 -2.34 5.12
N TRP A 37 2.69 -1.75 4.07
CA TRP A 37 1.93 -1.08 3.00
C TRP A 37 2.40 -1.59 1.64
N ALA A 38 1.51 -2.22 0.88
CA ALA A 38 1.81 -2.79 -0.43
C ALA A 38 0.70 -2.47 -1.44
N ASN A 39 0.72 -1.29 -2.05
CA ASN A 39 -0.33 -0.87 -2.99
C ASN A 39 -0.09 -1.28 -4.46
N ASP A 40 1.14 -1.60 -4.84
CA ASP A 40 1.53 -1.76 -6.25
C ASP A 40 2.08 -3.13 -6.73
N PRO A 41 2.33 -4.15 -5.88
CA PRO A 41 2.58 -5.51 -6.38
C PRO A 41 1.40 -6.04 -7.20
N PHE A 42 1.65 -6.76 -8.30
CA PHE A 42 0.61 -7.18 -9.27
C PHE A 42 -0.05 -8.49 -8.86
N GLY A 43 -0.70 -8.46 -7.70
CA GLY A 43 -1.15 -9.64 -6.95
C GLY A 43 -0.24 -9.86 -5.74
N TYR A 44 -0.69 -10.69 -4.80
CA TYR A 44 -0.04 -10.82 -3.50
C TYR A 44 0.14 -12.28 -3.09
N SER A 45 1.29 -12.55 -2.48
CA SER A 45 1.69 -13.85 -1.98
C SER A 45 1.50 -13.93 -0.46
N PRO A 46 0.99 -15.07 0.07
CA PRO A 46 0.96 -15.28 1.51
C PRO A 46 2.38 -15.36 2.11
N THR A 47 3.43 -15.50 1.29
CA THR A 47 4.82 -15.43 1.76
C THR A 47 5.13 -14.07 2.39
N MET A 48 4.72 -12.96 1.79
CA MET A 48 5.01 -11.64 2.36
C MET A 48 4.24 -11.44 3.68
N ALA A 49 2.97 -11.86 3.71
CA ALA A 49 2.17 -11.87 4.93
C ALA A 49 2.85 -12.66 6.08
N TYR A 50 3.43 -13.82 5.77
CA TYR A 50 4.19 -14.62 6.73
C TYR A 50 5.46 -13.89 7.20
N LEU A 51 6.28 -13.38 6.27
CA LEU A 51 7.54 -12.71 6.62
C LEU A 51 7.29 -11.48 7.48
N LEU A 52 6.33 -10.62 7.12
CA LEU A 52 5.94 -9.46 7.90
C LEU A 52 5.56 -9.86 9.33
N GLN A 53 4.68 -10.86 9.47
CA GLN A 53 4.23 -11.33 10.78
C GLN A 53 5.38 -11.85 11.65
N ARG A 54 6.30 -12.61 11.04
CA ARG A 54 7.48 -13.17 11.73
C ARG A 54 8.52 -12.11 12.09
N SER A 55 8.49 -10.97 11.42
CA SER A 55 9.30 -9.78 11.72
C SER A 55 8.63 -8.82 12.73
N GLY A 56 7.50 -9.22 13.32
CA GLY A 56 6.81 -8.42 14.35
C GLY A 56 5.84 -7.35 13.81
N ILE A 57 5.64 -7.28 12.49
CA ILE A 57 4.62 -6.43 11.87
C ILE A 57 3.25 -7.07 12.11
N GLN A 58 2.29 -6.27 12.58
CA GLN A 58 1.00 -6.74 13.08
C GLN A 58 -0.12 -6.59 12.05
N TYR A 59 0.04 -5.61 11.17
CA TYR A 59 -0.98 -5.21 10.21
C TYR A 59 -0.37 -5.07 8.82
N MET A 60 -1.19 -5.27 7.79
CA MET A 60 -0.79 -4.95 6.42
C MET A 60 -1.96 -4.40 5.63
N ALA A 61 -1.68 -3.53 4.66
CA ALA A 61 -2.67 -3.06 3.70
C ALA A 61 -2.22 -3.39 2.27
N ILE A 62 -3.13 -3.98 1.51
CA ILE A 62 -2.93 -4.42 0.13
C ILE A 62 -3.97 -3.79 -0.80
N HIS A 63 -3.70 -3.81 -2.10
CA HIS A 63 -4.52 -3.17 -3.10
C HIS A 63 -4.83 -4.04 -4.32
N ARG A 64 -3.88 -4.36 -5.21
CA ARG A 64 -4.10 -5.02 -6.52
C ARG A 64 -4.51 -6.50 -6.46
N VAL A 65 -5.68 -6.75 -5.90
CA VAL A 65 -6.40 -8.01 -5.93
C VAL A 65 -7.39 -7.98 -7.08
N HIS A 66 -7.63 -9.13 -7.73
CA HIS A 66 -8.55 -9.26 -8.86
C HIS A 66 -9.92 -8.59 -8.56
N TYR A 67 -10.44 -7.80 -9.51
CA TYR A 67 -11.65 -7.00 -9.31
C TYR A 67 -12.90 -7.81 -8.88
N HIS A 68 -13.09 -9.03 -9.40
CA HIS A 68 -14.16 -9.93 -8.94
C HIS A 68 -14.00 -10.37 -7.48
N ILE A 69 -12.77 -10.61 -7.01
CA ILE A 69 -12.50 -10.94 -5.61
C ILE A 69 -12.81 -9.72 -4.72
N LYS A 70 -12.34 -8.52 -5.09
CA LYS A 70 -12.69 -7.28 -4.38
C LYS A 70 -14.21 -7.12 -4.27
N LYS A 71 -14.95 -7.32 -5.37
CA LYS A 71 -16.42 -7.21 -5.39
C LYS A 71 -17.09 -8.24 -4.47
N ALA A 72 -16.61 -9.49 -4.48
CA ALA A 72 -17.16 -10.55 -3.63
C ALA A 72 -16.89 -10.27 -2.15
N LEU A 73 -15.66 -9.90 -1.78
CA LEU A 73 -15.29 -9.55 -0.41
C LEU A 73 -16.01 -8.30 0.07
N ALA A 74 -16.13 -7.26 -0.75
CA ALA A 74 -16.83 -6.03 -0.41
C ALA A 74 -18.32 -6.26 -0.12
N LYS A 75 -18.98 -7.14 -0.89
CA LYS A 75 -20.40 -7.50 -0.69
C LYS A 75 -20.65 -8.11 0.70
N GLU A 76 -19.72 -8.92 1.18
CA GLU A 76 -19.81 -9.61 2.47
C GLU A 76 -19.07 -8.87 3.60
N LYS A 77 -18.58 -7.65 3.35
CA LYS A 77 -17.74 -6.87 4.27
C LYS A 77 -16.52 -7.66 4.79
N ASN A 78 -15.86 -8.39 3.88
CA ASN A 78 -14.69 -9.23 4.14
C ASN A 78 -13.40 -8.64 3.55
N LEU A 79 -13.36 -7.33 3.33
CA LEU A 79 -12.14 -6.63 2.89
C LEU A 79 -11.12 -6.47 4.02
N GLU A 80 -11.53 -6.71 5.26
CA GLU A 80 -10.65 -6.80 6.43
C GLU A 80 -10.68 -8.25 6.91
N PHE A 81 -9.51 -8.89 7.00
CA PHE A 81 -9.42 -10.31 7.33
C PHE A 81 -8.09 -10.66 8.01
N LEU A 82 -8.08 -11.77 8.74
CA LEU A 82 -6.86 -12.39 9.25
C LEU A 82 -6.28 -13.30 8.17
N TRP A 83 -5.21 -12.85 7.52
CA TRP A 83 -4.54 -13.63 6.49
C TRP A 83 -3.60 -14.64 7.14
N GLN A 84 -3.75 -15.92 6.81
CA GLN A 84 -2.97 -17.02 7.39
C GLN A 84 -2.39 -17.95 6.32
N GLN A 85 -1.34 -18.66 6.71
CA GLN A 85 -0.77 -19.72 5.86
C GLN A 85 -1.71 -20.92 5.78
N THR A 86 -1.79 -21.56 4.61
CA THR A 86 -2.68 -22.71 4.36
C THR A 86 -2.33 -23.94 5.20
N TRP A 87 -1.07 -24.07 5.62
CA TRP A 87 -0.58 -25.15 6.48
C TRP A 87 -0.65 -24.82 7.98
N ASP A 88 -0.90 -23.57 8.37
CA ASP A 88 -0.88 -23.16 9.77
C ASP A 88 -2.18 -23.55 10.49
N ARG A 89 -2.10 -24.64 11.26
CA ARG A 89 -3.19 -25.11 12.13
C ARG A 89 -3.23 -24.42 13.50
N THR A 90 -2.13 -23.78 13.87
CA THR A 90 -1.96 -23.13 15.18
C THR A 90 -2.41 -21.68 15.20
N LEU A 91 -2.75 -21.12 14.03
CA LEU A 91 -3.22 -19.75 13.85
C LEU A 91 -2.19 -18.68 14.29
N SER A 92 -0.91 -19.07 14.37
CA SER A 92 0.21 -18.24 14.85
C SER A 92 0.80 -17.36 13.76
N THR A 93 0.47 -17.60 12.49
CA THR A 93 0.98 -16.87 11.32
C THR A 93 0.03 -15.77 10.84
N ARG A 94 -1.03 -15.49 11.60
CA ARG A 94 -2.07 -14.54 11.21
C ARG A 94 -1.57 -13.09 11.25
N ILE A 95 -1.76 -12.38 10.16
CA ILE A 95 -1.60 -10.93 10.08
C ILE A 95 -2.94 -10.29 9.69
N PHE A 96 -3.32 -9.23 10.38
CA PHE A 96 -4.56 -8.53 10.06
C PHE A 96 -4.36 -7.67 8.81
N THR A 97 -5.16 -7.93 7.79
CA THR A 97 -4.98 -7.40 6.44
C THR A 97 -6.17 -6.55 6.05
N HIS A 98 -5.89 -5.33 5.57
CA HIS A 98 -6.85 -4.44 4.95
C HIS A 98 -6.69 -4.48 3.42
N LEU A 99 -7.73 -4.85 2.71
CA LEU A 99 -7.81 -4.75 1.25
C LEU A 99 -8.57 -3.47 0.86
N LEU A 100 -7.89 -2.60 0.11
CA LEU A 100 -8.54 -1.43 -0.49
C LEU A 100 -9.60 -1.87 -1.54
N PRO A 101 -10.74 -1.19 -1.64
CA PRO A 101 -11.91 -1.75 -2.32
C PRO A 101 -11.97 -1.51 -3.84
N PHE A 102 -11.22 -0.52 -4.34
CA PHE A 102 -11.40 0.03 -5.68
C PHE A 102 -10.21 -0.28 -6.61
N ASN A 103 -10.26 0.24 -7.83
CA ASN A 103 -9.42 -0.22 -8.94
C ASN A 103 -7.98 0.34 -8.94
N ALA A 104 -7.76 1.50 -8.32
CA ALA A 104 -6.46 2.17 -8.24
C ALA A 104 -6.25 2.78 -6.85
N TYR A 105 -5.00 3.06 -6.51
CA TYR A 105 -4.63 3.74 -5.26
C TYR A 105 -4.53 5.27 -5.41
N ASP A 106 -4.84 5.81 -6.59
CA ASP A 106 -4.88 7.25 -6.81
C ASP A 106 -6.11 7.89 -6.15
N ILE A 107 -6.04 9.20 -5.87
CA ILE A 107 -7.11 9.95 -5.19
C ILE A 107 -8.52 9.71 -5.79
N PRO A 108 -8.72 9.71 -7.13
CA PRO A 108 -10.01 9.37 -7.73
C PRO A 108 -10.58 8.01 -7.32
N HIS A 109 -9.75 7.03 -6.99
CA HIS A 109 -10.21 5.67 -6.64
C HIS A 109 -10.02 5.34 -5.17
N THR A 110 -9.71 6.30 -4.29
CA THR A 110 -9.55 6.03 -2.85
C THR A 110 -10.59 6.70 -1.97
N CYS A 111 -11.20 7.80 -2.42
CA CYS A 111 -12.19 8.53 -1.64
C CYS A 111 -13.53 7.78 -1.52
N GLY A 112 -13.95 7.07 -2.57
CA GLY A 112 -15.27 6.44 -2.65
C GLY A 112 -15.51 5.80 -4.01
N PRO A 113 -16.72 5.26 -4.26
CA PRO A 113 -17.00 4.48 -5.45
C PRO A 113 -17.15 5.31 -6.74
N ASP A 114 -17.36 6.62 -6.65
CA ASP A 114 -17.52 7.48 -7.83
C ASP A 114 -16.24 8.30 -8.10
N PRO A 115 -15.40 7.86 -9.05
CA PRO A 115 -14.15 8.55 -9.31
C PRO A 115 -14.33 9.91 -9.97
N LYS A 116 -15.49 10.18 -10.60
CA LYS A 116 -15.83 11.51 -11.10
C LYS A 116 -16.00 12.51 -9.96
N ILE A 117 -16.51 12.08 -8.80
CA ILE A 117 -16.61 12.93 -7.60
C ILE A 117 -15.25 13.01 -6.91
N CYS A 118 -14.61 11.88 -6.64
CA CYS A 118 -13.33 11.83 -5.93
C CYS A 118 -12.22 12.62 -6.62
N CYS A 119 -12.16 12.62 -7.95
CA CYS A 119 -11.18 13.39 -8.71
C CYS A 119 -11.26 14.90 -8.43
N GLN A 120 -12.44 15.41 -8.06
CA GLN A 120 -12.62 16.81 -7.71
C GLN A 120 -12.08 17.19 -6.32
N PHE A 121 -11.50 16.23 -5.59
CA PHE A 121 -10.79 16.43 -4.33
C PHE A 121 -9.29 16.12 -4.44
N ASP A 122 -8.79 15.91 -5.66
CA ASP A 122 -7.36 15.93 -5.96
C ASP A 122 -6.97 17.34 -6.44
N PHE A 123 -6.69 18.26 -5.52
CA PHE A 123 -6.64 19.70 -5.82
C PHE A 123 -5.52 20.10 -6.81
N LEU A 124 -4.52 19.25 -7.06
CA LEU A 124 -3.51 19.49 -8.10
C LEU A 124 -4.10 19.37 -9.52
N ARG A 125 -5.13 18.55 -9.74
CA ARG A 125 -5.66 18.30 -11.09
C ARG A 125 -6.22 19.54 -11.75
N GLY A 126 -5.90 19.70 -13.04
CA GLY A 126 -6.22 20.88 -13.83
C GLY A 126 -5.44 22.14 -13.44
N ARG A 127 -4.35 22.00 -12.69
CA ARG A 127 -3.43 23.09 -12.31
C ARG A 127 -1.97 22.66 -12.53
N GLN A 128 -1.06 23.62 -12.58
CA GLN A 128 0.40 23.40 -12.57
C GLN A 128 0.88 22.33 -13.58
N SER A 129 0.32 22.35 -14.80
CA SER A 129 0.60 21.36 -15.86
C SER A 129 0.23 19.91 -15.53
N TYR A 130 -0.42 19.65 -14.39
CA TYR A 130 -0.88 18.33 -14.00
C TYR A 130 -2.16 17.94 -14.73
N LYS A 131 -2.35 16.63 -14.92
CA LYS A 131 -3.47 16.04 -15.68
C LYS A 131 -4.83 16.57 -15.19
N ASN A 132 -5.74 16.83 -16.13
CA ASN A 132 -7.15 17.10 -15.81
C ASN A 132 -7.82 15.85 -15.25
N CYS A 133 -8.99 16.03 -14.64
CA CYS A 133 -9.88 14.92 -14.34
C CYS A 133 -10.43 14.30 -15.63
N PRO A 134 -10.22 12.98 -15.86
CA PRO A 134 -10.72 12.30 -17.05
C PRO A 134 -12.25 12.40 -17.22
N TRP A 135 -12.97 12.59 -16.11
CA TRP A 135 -14.44 12.70 -16.08
C TRP A 135 -14.98 14.12 -16.35
N GLY A 136 -14.13 15.04 -16.80
CA GLY A 136 -14.51 16.36 -17.28
C GLY A 136 -14.84 17.40 -16.21
N ILE A 137 -14.74 17.06 -14.92
CA ILE A 137 -14.96 17.99 -13.81
C ILE A 137 -13.69 18.06 -12.98
N ASN A 138 -13.00 19.20 -13.05
CA ASN A 138 -11.79 19.46 -12.27
C ASN A 138 -12.11 19.93 -10.84
N PRO A 139 -11.17 19.77 -9.90
CA PRO A 139 -11.28 20.31 -8.54
C PRO A 139 -11.45 21.83 -8.53
N VAL A 140 -12.33 22.32 -7.67
CA VAL A 140 -12.48 23.73 -7.32
C VAL A 140 -11.85 24.01 -5.96
N ILE A 141 -11.27 25.21 -5.78
CA ILE A 141 -10.72 25.61 -4.48
C ILE A 141 -11.87 25.77 -3.48
N ILE A 142 -11.69 25.24 -2.28
CA ILE A 142 -12.66 25.30 -1.20
C ILE A 142 -12.70 26.71 -0.62
N ASP A 143 -13.89 27.29 -0.58
CA ASP A 143 -14.19 28.61 -0.03
C ASP A 143 -15.53 28.58 0.72
N GLU A 144 -15.87 29.68 1.39
CA GLU A 144 -17.11 29.78 2.19
C GLU A 144 -18.39 29.59 1.36
N LYS A 145 -18.35 29.84 0.04
CA LYS A 145 -19.52 29.74 -0.83
C LYS A 145 -19.81 28.29 -1.22
N ASN A 146 -18.77 27.47 -1.38
CA ASN A 146 -18.92 26.09 -1.84
C ASN A 146 -18.72 25.05 -0.72
N ILE A 147 -18.16 25.41 0.44
CA ILE A 147 -17.72 24.46 1.48
C ILE A 147 -18.79 23.46 1.90
N GLN A 148 -20.05 23.89 2.03
CA GLN A 148 -21.16 23.01 2.40
C GLN A 148 -21.37 21.91 1.35
N GLU A 149 -21.61 22.29 0.09
CA GLU A 149 -21.84 21.36 -1.02
C GLU A 149 -20.65 20.41 -1.20
N ARG A 150 -19.42 20.95 -1.13
CA ARG A 150 -18.19 20.16 -1.28
C ARG A 150 -18.02 19.15 -0.15
N ALA A 151 -18.32 19.56 1.09
CA ALA A 151 -18.25 18.68 2.25
C ALA A 151 -19.32 17.57 2.20
N GLU A 152 -20.54 17.90 1.78
CA GLU A 152 -21.62 16.92 1.58
C GLU A 152 -21.25 15.88 0.52
N LEU A 153 -20.71 16.32 -0.63
CA LEU A 153 -20.25 15.42 -1.70
C LEU A 153 -19.13 14.50 -1.25
N LEU A 154 -18.13 15.03 -0.54
CA LEU A 154 -17.01 14.23 -0.04
C LEU A 154 -17.47 13.20 1.00
N LEU A 155 -18.31 13.64 1.94
CA LEU A 155 -18.78 12.79 3.02
C LEU A 155 -19.71 11.69 2.52
N ASP A 156 -20.52 11.95 1.49
CA ASP A 156 -21.30 10.91 0.81
C ASP A 156 -20.40 9.79 0.24
N GLN A 157 -19.29 10.15 -0.41
CA GLN A 157 -18.33 9.18 -0.92
C GLN A 157 -17.67 8.36 0.20
N TYR A 158 -17.27 9.02 1.28
CA TYR A 158 -16.72 8.35 2.47
C TYR A 158 -17.72 7.39 3.09
N ARG A 159 -18.98 7.81 3.27
CA ARG A 159 -20.04 6.95 3.82
C ARG A 159 -20.33 5.75 2.92
N LYS A 160 -20.33 5.93 1.59
CA LYS A 160 -20.47 4.82 0.64
C LYS A 160 -19.31 3.83 0.73
N LYS A 161 -18.07 4.31 0.86
CA LYS A 161 -16.91 3.44 1.08
C LYS A 161 -16.99 2.70 2.42
N ALA A 162 -17.42 3.38 3.48
CA ALA A 162 -17.58 2.79 4.81
C ALA A 162 -18.57 1.62 4.83
N GLN A 163 -19.56 1.58 3.93
CA GLN A 163 -20.48 0.44 3.83
C GLN A 163 -19.79 -0.88 3.47
N LEU A 164 -18.58 -0.83 2.92
CA LEU A 164 -17.82 -2.02 2.50
C LEU A 164 -17.01 -2.66 3.64
N TYR A 165 -16.95 -2.01 4.81
CA TYR A 165 -16.14 -2.42 5.96
C TYR A 165 -17.00 -2.71 7.19
N ARG A 166 -16.39 -3.33 8.22
CA ARG A 166 -17.09 -3.84 9.41
C ARG A 166 -17.14 -2.86 10.59
N THR A 167 -16.32 -1.82 10.56
CA THR A 167 -16.19 -0.78 11.60
C THR A 167 -16.60 0.58 11.03
N SER A 168 -16.72 1.57 11.91
CA SER A 168 -16.93 2.98 11.54
C SER A 168 -15.63 3.72 11.23
N ALA A 169 -14.49 3.15 11.61
CA ALA A 169 -13.15 3.57 11.20
C ALA A 169 -12.96 3.44 9.69
N LEU A 170 -12.60 4.52 9.00
CA LEU A 170 -12.41 4.52 7.54
C LEU A 170 -11.02 5.03 7.16
N PHE A 171 -10.29 4.23 6.40
CA PHE A 171 -9.00 4.62 5.83
C PHE A 171 -9.16 5.21 4.43
N ILE A 172 -8.68 6.44 4.21
CA ILE A 172 -8.70 7.14 2.91
C ILE A 172 -7.27 7.53 2.53
N PRO A 173 -6.59 6.76 1.64
CA PRO A 173 -5.33 7.20 1.07
C PRO A 173 -5.49 8.49 0.27
N LEU A 174 -4.61 9.46 0.51
CA LEU A 174 -4.54 10.71 -0.25
C LEU A 174 -3.17 10.79 -0.93
N GLY A 175 -3.08 10.27 -2.15
CA GLY A 175 -1.83 10.18 -2.89
C GLY A 175 -2.02 9.58 -4.28
N ASP A 176 -0.94 9.55 -5.04
CA ASP A 176 -0.77 9.00 -6.39
C ASP A 176 0.76 8.90 -6.60
N ASP A 177 1.20 8.49 -7.79
CA ASP A 177 2.63 8.38 -8.10
C ASP A 177 3.35 9.72 -7.97
N PHE A 178 4.48 9.71 -7.26
CA PHE A 178 5.38 10.87 -7.08
C PHE A 178 4.65 12.17 -6.71
N ARG A 179 3.68 12.08 -5.79
CA ARG A 179 2.98 13.24 -5.21
C ARG A 179 3.74 13.81 -4.01
N PHE A 180 3.29 14.98 -3.58
CA PHE A 180 3.84 15.82 -2.52
C PHE A 180 5.30 16.21 -2.76
N ARG A 181 5.65 16.49 -4.03
CA ARG A 181 7.02 16.86 -4.41
C ARG A 181 7.36 18.32 -4.12
N THR A 182 6.35 19.19 -4.08
CA THR A 182 6.54 20.62 -3.88
C THR A 182 5.72 21.13 -2.70
N ILE A 183 6.19 22.22 -2.08
CA ILE A 183 5.48 22.87 -0.98
C ILE A 183 4.15 23.45 -1.48
N GLU A 184 4.12 23.94 -2.72
CA GLU A 184 2.92 24.49 -3.35
C GLU A 184 1.85 23.43 -3.52
N GLU A 185 2.23 22.23 -3.94
CA GLU A 185 1.33 21.09 -4.06
C GLU A 185 0.81 20.65 -2.68
N ALA A 186 1.71 20.49 -1.71
CA ALA A 186 1.34 20.11 -0.35
C ALA A 186 0.35 21.13 0.25
N LYS A 187 0.66 22.43 0.19
CA LYS A 187 -0.25 23.50 0.64
C LYS A 187 -1.58 23.46 -0.08
N LEU A 188 -1.57 23.29 -1.40
CA LEU A 188 -2.79 23.19 -2.19
C LEU A 188 -3.69 22.03 -1.73
N GLN A 189 -3.13 20.89 -1.37
CA GLN A 189 -3.91 19.77 -0.83
C GLN A 189 -4.37 20.06 0.62
N PHE A 190 -3.43 20.34 1.52
CA PHE A 190 -3.70 20.51 2.94
C PHE A 190 -4.63 21.69 3.22
N ASP A 191 -4.43 22.87 2.61
CA ASP A 191 -5.26 24.04 2.86
C ASP A 191 -6.73 23.83 2.47
N ASN A 192 -7.01 23.01 1.44
CA ASN A 192 -8.36 22.69 1.03
C ASN A 192 -8.99 21.60 1.92
N TYR A 193 -8.23 20.56 2.26
CA TYR A 193 -8.69 19.51 3.17
C TYR A 193 -8.92 20.04 4.60
N ASP A 194 -8.10 20.98 5.08
CA ASP A 194 -8.24 21.60 6.40
C ASP A 194 -9.59 22.34 6.53
N LYS A 195 -9.97 23.08 5.49
CA LYS A 195 -11.30 23.73 5.43
C LYS A 195 -12.42 22.70 5.49
N LEU A 196 -12.33 21.65 4.67
CA LEU A 196 -13.32 20.58 4.63
C LEU A 196 -13.42 19.86 5.99
N PHE A 197 -12.31 19.50 6.60
CA PHE A 197 -12.27 18.82 7.89
C PHE A 197 -12.84 19.69 9.00
N THR A 198 -12.45 20.96 9.05
CA THR A 198 -12.99 21.93 10.00
C THR A 198 -14.50 22.03 9.88
N TYR A 199 -15.02 22.19 8.65
CA TYR A 199 -16.46 22.28 8.41
C TYR A 199 -17.20 20.99 8.78
N ILE A 200 -16.72 19.82 8.32
CA ILE A 200 -17.32 18.52 8.60
C ILE A 200 -17.40 18.26 10.11
N ASN A 201 -16.31 18.50 10.84
CA ASN A 201 -16.24 18.26 12.28
C ASN A 201 -17.14 19.19 13.10
N GLN A 202 -17.49 20.37 12.57
CA GLN A 202 -18.45 21.28 13.21
C GLN A 202 -19.91 20.84 13.00
N GLN A 203 -20.20 20.01 12.00
CA GLN A 203 -21.55 19.50 11.75
C GLN A 203 -21.87 18.32 12.69
N ILE A 204 -22.26 18.62 13.93
CA ILE A 204 -22.60 17.59 14.95
C ILE A 204 -23.62 16.57 14.42
N HIS A 205 -24.61 17.03 13.66
CA HIS A 205 -25.67 16.19 13.07
C HIS A 205 -25.17 15.22 11.99
N TRP A 206 -23.93 15.37 11.50
CA TRP A 206 -23.31 14.43 10.57
C TRP A 206 -22.65 13.23 11.25
N ASN A 207 -22.51 13.25 12.59
CA ASN A 207 -21.93 12.16 13.38
C ASN A 207 -20.65 11.60 12.76
N THR A 208 -19.74 12.49 12.38
CA THR A 208 -18.50 12.16 11.69
C THR A 208 -17.37 12.93 12.35
N HIS A 209 -16.25 12.24 12.57
CA HIS A 209 -14.99 12.87 12.92
C HIS A 209 -13.97 12.54 11.84
N ILE A 210 -13.30 13.56 11.31
CA ILE A 210 -12.30 13.43 10.26
C ILE A 210 -11.02 14.19 10.63
N GLN A 211 -9.89 13.56 10.33
CA GLN A 211 -8.55 14.08 10.60
C GLN A 211 -7.55 13.42 9.66
N TYR A 212 -6.36 14.01 9.53
CA TYR A 212 -5.22 13.28 8.98
C TYR A 212 -4.79 12.21 9.98
N GLY A 213 -4.31 11.09 9.46
CA GLY A 213 -3.82 9.99 10.28
C GLY A 213 -2.86 9.14 9.49
N THR A 214 -2.11 8.32 10.21
CA THR A 214 -1.24 7.30 9.67
C THR A 214 -1.99 5.98 9.51
N LEU A 215 -1.39 5.02 8.79
CA LEU A 215 -1.93 3.67 8.69
C LEU A 215 -2.05 3.00 10.08
N SER A 216 -1.11 3.29 10.99
CA SER A 216 -1.14 2.80 12.38
C SER A 216 -2.31 3.36 13.17
N ASP A 217 -2.65 4.65 12.99
CA ASP A 217 -3.81 5.27 13.66
C ASP A 217 -5.12 4.61 13.20
N TYR A 218 -5.23 4.31 11.90
CA TYR A 218 -6.38 3.60 11.35
C TYR A 218 -6.55 2.21 11.99
N PHE A 219 -5.50 1.38 12.00
CA PHE A 219 -5.59 0.05 12.61
C PHE A 219 -5.88 0.13 14.12
N ALA A 220 -5.32 1.11 14.83
CA ALA A 220 -5.65 1.34 16.23
C ALA A 220 -7.15 1.64 16.43
N GLN A 221 -7.75 2.48 15.58
CA GLN A 221 -9.18 2.80 15.64
C GLN A 221 -10.06 1.58 15.32
N VAL A 222 -9.70 0.77 14.32
CA VAL A 222 -10.42 -0.48 14.00
C VAL A 222 -10.48 -1.40 15.23
N LEU A 223 -9.35 -1.54 15.95
CA LEU A 223 -9.24 -2.40 17.12
C LEU A 223 -9.91 -1.87 18.39
N GLN A 224 -10.18 -0.56 18.46
CA GLN A 224 -11.02 -0.01 19.53
C GLN A 224 -12.49 -0.42 19.37
N GLU A 225 -12.94 -0.61 18.13
CA GLU A 225 -14.33 -0.94 17.83
C GLU A 225 -14.58 -2.45 17.75
N LYS A 226 -13.57 -3.24 17.34
CA LYS A 226 -13.77 -4.66 17.04
C LYS A 226 -12.53 -5.50 17.33
N SER A 227 -12.73 -6.65 17.96
CA SER A 227 -11.65 -7.62 18.19
C SER A 227 -11.24 -8.30 16.89
N LEU A 228 -9.95 -8.61 16.75
CA LEU A 228 -9.40 -9.38 15.63
C LEU A 228 -10.14 -10.70 15.39
N THR A 229 -10.64 -11.35 16.45
CA THR A 229 -11.36 -12.63 16.35
C THR A 229 -12.73 -12.52 15.68
N GLU A 230 -13.24 -11.32 15.48
CA GLU A 230 -14.53 -11.06 14.81
C GLU A 230 -14.38 -10.80 13.30
N PHE A 231 -13.15 -10.76 12.80
CA PHE A 231 -12.85 -10.69 11.38
C PHE A 231 -12.71 -12.10 10.78
N PRO A 232 -13.07 -12.29 9.50
CA PRO A 232 -12.94 -13.58 8.84
C PRO A 232 -11.46 -13.95 8.68
N SER A 233 -11.16 -15.24 8.59
CA SER A 233 -9.86 -15.72 8.14
C SER A 233 -9.83 -15.85 6.62
N TYR A 234 -8.67 -15.58 6.02
CA TYR A 234 -8.39 -15.88 4.62
C TYR A 234 -7.11 -16.72 4.52
N ALA A 235 -7.13 -17.75 3.70
CA ALA A 235 -5.97 -18.59 3.39
C ALA A 235 -5.90 -18.81 1.88
N GLY A 236 -4.72 -18.59 1.30
CA GLY A 236 -4.52 -18.57 -0.15
C GLY A 236 -3.71 -17.35 -0.58
N ASP A 237 -3.48 -17.24 -1.87
CA ASP A 237 -2.84 -16.08 -2.51
C ASP A 237 -3.87 -15.19 -3.21
N PHE A 238 -3.38 -14.15 -3.88
CA PHE A 238 -4.18 -13.24 -4.70
C PHE A 238 -3.65 -13.16 -6.14
N PHE A 239 -3.12 -14.27 -6.68
CA PHE A 239 -2.72 -14.40 -8.07
C PHE A 239 -3.77 -15.20 -8.88
N THR A 240 -3.91 -14.99 -10.19
CA THR A 240 -3.30 -13.92 -11.01
C THR A 240 -4.16 -12.66 -10.96
N TYR A 241 -3.53 -11.50 -10.76
CA TYR A 241 -4.22 -10.20 -10.76
C TYR A 241 -4.83 -9.87 -12.11
N ALA A 242 -6.04 -9.30 -12.08
CA ALA A 242 -6.65 -8.63 -13.22
C ALA A 242 -7.31 -7.33 -12.74
N ASP A 243 -7.00 -6.22 -13.39
CA ASP A 243 -7.56 -4.89 -13.14
C ASP A 243 -8.96 -4.74 -13.77
N ARG A 244 -9.17 -5.38 -14.93
CA ARG A 244 -10.43 -5.32 -15.69
C ARG A 244 -10.56 -6.49 -16.67
N ALA A 245 -11.81 -6.78 -17.04
CA ALA A 245 -12.15 -7.73 -18.12
C ALA A 245 -11.35 -9.05 -18.02
N ASP A 246 -10.68 -9.42 -19.10
CA ASP A 246 -9.79 -10.58 -19.27
C ASP A 246 -8.30 -10.19 -19.27
N HIS A 247 -7.97 -8.99 -18.77
CA HIS A 247 -6.59 -8.50 -18.71
C HIS A 247 -5.87 -9.09 -17.50
N TYR A 248 -5.46 -10.35 -17.60
CA TYR A 248 -4.65 -11.01 -16.57
C TYR A 248 -3.18 -10.57 -16.67
N TRP A 249 -2.64 -10.12 -15.55
CA TRP A 249 -1.26 -9.66 -15.43
C TRP A 249 -0.35 -10.85 -15.17
N SER A 250 -0.39 -11.87 -16.02
CA SER A 250 0.53 -13.03 -15.95
C SER A 250 1.75 -12.89 -16.85
N GLY A 251 1.78 -11.90 -17.74
CA GLY A 251 2.90 -11.68 -18.66
C GLY A 251 4.21 -11.38 -17.92
N TYR A 252 4.13 -10.57 -16.85
CA TYR A 252 5.29 -10.14 -16.08
C TYR A 252 5.99 -11.29 -15.35
N PHE A 253 5.34 -12.46 -15.20
CA PHE A 253 5.98 -13.67 -14.68
C PHE A 253 7.16 -14.13 -15.57
N THR A 254 7.18 -13.74 -16.85
CA THR A 254 8.23 -14.15 -17.82
C THR A 254 8.97 -12.96 -18.45
N SER A 255 8.38 -11.76 -18.43
CA SER A 255 9.03 -10.54 -18.96
C SER A 255 10.48 -10.41 -18.49
N ARG A 256 11.39 -10.09 -19.41
CA ARG A 256 12.83 -9.92 -19.12
C ARG A 256 13.47 -11.13 -18.42
N ALA A 257 13.16 -12.34 -18.88
CA ALA A 257 13.65 -13.61 -18.32
C ALA A 257 15.17 -13.68 -18.05
N PHE A 258 15.99 -12.99 -18.86
CA PHE A 258 17.43 -12.88 -18.61
C PHE A 258 17.72 -12.23 -17.24
N PHE A 259 17.10 -11.09 -16.93
CA PHE A 259 17.27 -10.39 -15.66
C PHE A 259 16.71 -11.20 -14.49
N LYS A 260 15.54 -11.83 -14.63
CA LYS A 260 15.01 -12.76 -13.62
C LYS A 260 15.98 -13.90 -13.30
N ARG A 261 16.69 -14.43 -14.31
CA ARG A 261 17.75 -15.41 -14.10
C ARG A 261 18.96 -14.81 -13.40
N MET A 262 19.38 -13.60 -13.78
CA MET A 262 20.48 -12.90 -13.12
C MET A 262 20.17 -12.65 -11.63
N ASN A 263 18.94 -12.28 -11.28
CA ASN A 263 18.50 -12.09 -9.89
C ASN A 263 18.82 -13.35 -9.06
N ARG A 264 18.46 -14.53 -9.55
CA ARG A 264 18.76 -15.80 -8.86
C ARG A 264 20.26 -16.11 -8.73
N ILE A 265 21.05 -15.74 -9.72
CA ILE A 265 22.51 -15.93 -9.66
C ILE A 265 23.09 -14.97 -8.61
N ALA A 266 22.68 -13.71 -8.63
CA ALA A 266 23.10 -12.69 -7.68
C ALA A 266 22.70 -13.05 -6.23
N GLU A 267 21.44 -13.44 -6.01
CA GLU A 267 20.94 -13.95 -4.72
C GLU A 267 21.76 -15.13 -4.20
N SER A 268 22.11 -16.08 -5.07
CA SER A 268 22.93 -17.24 -4.70
C SER A 268 24.34 -16.82 -4.27
N HIS A 269 24.96 -15.86 -4.95
CA HIS A 269 26.28 -15.35 -4.58
C HIS A 269 26.21 -14.57 -3.26
N LEU A 270 25.23 -13.69 -3.10
CA LEU A 270 25.02 -12.93 -1.87
C LEU A 270 24.86 -13.86 -0.65
N SER A 271 24.00 -14.88 -0.76
CA SER A 271 23.82 -15.86 0.31
C SER A 271 25.10 -16.61 0.68
N GLN A 272 25.98 -16.88 -0.29
CA GLN A 272 27.28 -17.49 -0.02
C GLN A 272 28.24 -16.53 0.68
N PHE A 273 28.28 -15.26 0.25
CA PHE A 273 29.13 -14.24 0.87
C PHE A 273 28.75 -13.97 2.32
N VAL A 274 27.45 -13.86 2.62
CA VAL A 274 26.97 -13.66 4.00
C VAL A 274 27.44 -14.82 4.90
N LYS A 275 27.27 -16.06 4.46
CA LYS A 275 27.72 -17.25 5.21
C LYS A 275 29.23 -17.29 5.43
N LEU A 276 30.02 -17.00 4.40
CA LEU A 276 31.48 -16.99 4.51
C LEU A 276 32.00 -15.83 5.37
N GLY A 277 31.32 -14.68 5.34
CA GLY A 277 31.66 -13.52 6.17
C GLY A 277 31.41 -13.76 7.66
N GLU A 278 30.41 -14.55 8.03
CA GLU A 278 30.16 -14.97 9.41
C GLU A 278 31.21 -15.98 9.94
N GLU A 279 31.83 -16.77 9.05
CA GLU A 279 32.77 -17.84 9.42
C GLU A 279 34.24 -17.37 9.58
N ILE A 280 34.61 -16.17 9.13
CA ILE A 280 36.01 -15.68 9.15
C ILE A 280 36.18 -14.53 10.16
N PRO A 281 36.79 -14.74 11.33
CA PRO A 281 37.04 -13.67 12.30
C PRO A 281 38.03 -12.62 11.75
N GLY A 282 37.64 -11.34 11.77
CA GLY A 282 38.52 -10.22 11.39
C GLY A 282 38.20 -9.56 10.04
N THR A 283 37.16 -9.99 9.33
CA THR A 283 36.67 -9.37 8.09
C THR A 283 35.64 -8.27 8.30
N ASN A 284 35.43 -7.78 9.53
CA ASN A 284 34.52 -6.66 9.80
C ASN A 284 34.89 -5.38 9.01
N GLU A 285 36.15 -5.23 8.56
CA GLU A 285 36.58 -4.15 7.67
C GLU A 285 36.32 -4.41 6.16
N TRP A 286 36.02 -5.66 5.79
CA TRP A 286 35.44 -6.02 4.47
C TRP A 286 33.90 -6.08 4.55
N GLY A 287 33.34 -5.85 5.74
CA GLY A 287 31.92 -5.84 6.00
C GLY A 287 31.26 -4.76 5.17
N TYR A 288 30.40 -5.19 4.26
CA TYR A 288 29.49 -4.32 3.53
C TYR A 288 30.18 -3.12 2.86
N ASN A 289 30.81 -3.33 1.70
CA ASN A 289 30.71 -2.31 0.65
C ASN A 289 29.22 -2.28 0.19
N ALA A 290 28.35 -1.82 1.10
CA ALA A 290 26.89 -1.77 0.96
C ALA A 290 26.47 -0.98 -0.28
N GLU A 291 27.31 -0.03 -0.74
CA GLU A 291 27.00 0.79 -1.91
C GLU A 291 26.84 0.01 -3.22
N ASN A 292 27.47 -1.18 -3.36
CA ASN A 292 27.32 -1.99 -4.58
C ASN A 292 26.23 -3.08 -4.47
N LEU A 293 25.87 -3.50 -3.26
CA LEU A 293 24.82 -4.52 -3.02
C LEU A 293 23.40 -3.93 -3.05
N LEU A 294 23.27 -2.63 -2.78
CA LEU A 294 22.02 -1.85 -2.99
C LEU A 294 21.40 -2.09 -4.38
N THR A 295 22.23 -2.35 -5.40
CA THR A 295 21.75 -2.63 -6.76
C THR A 295 20.95 -3.92 -6.90
N ILE A 296 21.14 -4.93 -6.04
CA ILE A 296 20.37 -6.19 -6.08
C ILE A 296 19.00 -6.00 -5.42
N GLU A 297 18.93 -5.12 -4.42
CA GLU A 297 17.71 -4.81 -3.66
C GLU A 297 16.78 -3.87 -4.41
N ASP A 298 17.34 -2.88 -5.13
CA ASP A 298 16.59 -2.02 -6.05
C ASP A 298 15.93 -2.86 -7.15
N VAL A 299 16.59 -3.92 -7.62
CA VAL A 299 16.02 -4.83 -8.63
C VAL A 299 14.85 -5.68 -8.08
N GLN A 300 14.67 -5.73 -6.75
CA GLN A 300 13.47 -6.34 -6.17
C GLN A 300 12.27 -5.39 -6.19
N HIS A 301 12.47 -4.09 -6.49
CA HIS A 301 11.38 -3.16 -6.70
C HIS A 301 10.43 -3.75 -7.72
N ASP A 302 9.14 -3.59 -7.45
CA ASP A 302 8.11 -4.27 -8.20
C ASP A 302 8.28 -4.01 -9.71
N GLU A 303 8.45 -2.76 -10.17
CA GLU A 303 8.72 -2.43 -11.59
C GLU A 303 9.94 -3.12 -12.21
N ASP A 304 11.02 -3.34 -11.45
CA ASP A 304 12.28 -3.91 -11.94
C ASP A 304 12.23 -5.44 -12.03
N ASP A 305 11.75 -6.12 -10.98
CA ASP A 305 11.62 -7.59 -10.98
C ASP A 305 10.53 -8.04 -11.95
N LYS A 306 9.49 -7.21 -12.16
CA LYS A 306 8.47 -7.42 -13.21
C LYS A 306 9.03 -7.25 -14.61
N GLY A 307 10.05 -6.41 -14.77
CA GLY A 307 10.62 -6.04 -16.06
C GLY A 307 9.80 -5.00 -16.82
N ASP A 308 9.02 -4.20 -16.10
CA ASP A 308 8.16 -3.14 -16.65
C ASP A 308 8.84 -1.76 -16.60
N ALA A 309 10.03 -1.65 -15.98
CA ALA A 309 10.86 -0.45 -16.02
C ALA A 309 11.14 0.00 -17.47
N VAL A 310 10.65 1.17 -17.83
CA VAL A 310 10.99 1.87 -19.07
C VAL A 310 12.17 2.79 -18.74
N ILE A 311 13.36 2.43 -19.24
CA ILE A 311 14.49 3.37 -19.27
C ILE A 311 14.10 4.46 -20.28
N GLN A 312 13.69 5.63 -19.80
CA GLN A 312 13.68 6.83 -20.63
C GLN A 312 15.13 7.29 -20.76
N GLU A 313 15.71 7.13 -21.96
CA GLU A 313 17.01 7.73 -22.33
C GLU A 313 16.95 9.25 -22.38
#